data_AF-A0A9N9EEI8-F1
#
_entry.id   AF-A0A9N9EEI8-F1
#
_cell.length_a   1.000
_cell.length_b   1.000
_cell.length_c   1.000
_cell.angle_alpha   90.00
_cell.angle_beta   90.00
_cell.angle_gamma   90.00
#
_symmetry.space_group_name_H-M   'P 1'
#
loop_
_entity.id
_entity.type
_entity.pdbx_description
1 polymer ?
#
loop_
_entity_poly.entity_id
_entity_poly.type
_entity_poly.pdbx_seq_one_letter_code
_entity_poly.pdbx_strand_id
1 'polypeptide(L)'
;FMVRDEIHEYFERKSSEWNIVDFLEECDRSSFSLRDKIGKYISSLETIVTTTETTDRRHERAQQLLKNYIQASIMIFNEKYMKRIWWRDKGPSKLLVSLKSSKPSHEASGTDDLLSSSD
;
A
#
# COMPACT_ATOMS: atom_id res chain seq x y z
N PHE A 1 13.66 29.06 9.47
CA PHE A 1 13.67 29.59 8.10
C PHE A 1 12.86 28.65 7.22
N MET A 2 11.57 28.92 7.02
CA MET A 2 10.81 28.24 5.97
C MET A 2 11.14 28.96 4.67
N VAL A 3 11.94 28.32 3.81
CA VAL A 3 12.04 28.73 2.41
C VAL A 3 10.62 28.58 1.88
N ARG A 4 9.99 29.69 1.46
CA ARG A 4 8.78 29.62 0.64
C ARG A 4 9.24 29.02 -0.68
N ASP A 5 9.16 27.70 -0.79
CA ASP A 5 9.40 27.04 -2.05
C ASP A 5 8.40 27.58 -3.05
N GLU A 6 8.92 28.18 -4.12
CA GLU A 6 8.12 28.71 -5.22
C GLU A 6 7.12 27.66 -5.70
N ILE A 7 5.85 28.03 -5.83
CA ILE A 7 4.80 27.12 -6.32
C ILE A 7 5.19 26.70 -7.74
N HIS A 8 5.20 25.39 -8.02
CA HIS A 8 5.55 24.88 -9.34
C HIS A 8 4.53 25.36 -10.41
N GLU A 9 5.00 25.69 -11.62
CA GLU A 9 4.18 26.20 -12.75
C GLU A 9 2.98 25.30 -13.10
N TYR A 10 3.08 23.99 -12.85
CA TYR A 10 1.98 23.03 -12.96
C TYR A 10 0.69 23.52 -12.26
N PHE A 11 0.82 24.21 -11.12
CA PHE A 11 -0.31 24.71 -10.34
C PHE A 11 -0.90 26.03 -10.86
N GLU A 12 -0.42 26.55 -12.00
CA GLU A 12 -1.08 27.65 -12.73
C GLU A 12 -2.31 27.15 -13.51
N ARG A 13 -2.42 25.83 -13.71
CA ARG A 13 -3.61 25.19 -14.27
C ARG A 13 -4.82 25.34 -13.38
N LYS A 14 -6.00 25.05 -13.94
CA LYS A 14 -7.24 25.01 -13.16
C LYS A 14 -7.12 23.98 -12.05
N SER A 15 -7.55 24.33 -10.85
CA SER A 15 -7.40 23.46 -9.68
C SER A 15 -8.10 22.10 -9.82
N SER A 16 -9.19 22.05 -10.59
CA SER A 16 -9.89 20.80 -10.93
C SER A 16 -9.04 19.78 -11.70
N GLU A 17 -7.99 20.24 -12.39
CA GLU A 17 -7.10 19.42 -13.23
C GLU A 17 -5.87 18.94 -12.46
N TRP A 18 -5.68 19.39 -11.21
CA TRP A 18 -4.50 19.00 -10.45
C TRP A 18 -4.57 17.54 -10.01
N ASN A 19 -3.51 16.81 -10.35
CA ASN A 19 -3.31 15.41 -10.06
C ASN A 19 -1.81 15.11 -9.86
N ILE A 20 -1.49 14.24 -8.91
CA ILE A 20 -0.11 13.86 -8.63
C ILE A 20 0.52 13.06 -9.77
N VAL A 21 -0.24 12.21 -10.47
CA VAL A 21 0.32 11.39 -11.56
C VAL A 21 0.77 12.29 -12.71
N ASP A 22 -0.11 13.17 -13.18
CA ASP A 22 0.18 14.12 -14.26
C ASP A 22 1.35 15.04 -13.86
N PHE A 23 1.39 15.51 -12.61
CA PHE A 23 2.52 16.28 -12.12
C PHE A 23 3.83 15.49 -12.21
N LEU A 24 3.86 14.21 -11.83
CA LEU A 24 5.07 13.39 -11.82
C LEU A 24 5.58 13.05 -13.23
N GLU A 25 4.64 12.87 -14.17
CA GLU A 25 4.92 12.64 -15.59
C GLU A 25 5.50 13.90 -16.25
N GLU A 26 4.92 15.07 -15.98
CA GLU A 26 5.33 16.34 -16.59
C GLU A 26 6.48 17.04 -15.87
N CYS A 27 6.75 16.69 -14.62
CA CYS A 27 7.88 17.23 -13.87
C CYS A 27 9.16 16.60 -14.43
N ASP A 28 9.56 17.08 -15.61
CA ASP A 28 10.62 16.54 -16.45
C ASP A 28 11.98 17.19 -16.17
N ARG A 29 12.13 17.79 -14.97
CA ARG A 29 13.45 18.16 -14.44
C ARG A 29 14.23 16.86 -14.26
N SER A 30 15.00 16.54 -15.31
CA SER A 30 15.71 15.30 -15.62
C SER A 30 16.67 14.77 -14.55
N SER A 31 16.76 15.43 -13.40
CA SER A 31 17.67 15.14 -12.29
C SER A 31 16.98 15.05 -10.92
N PHE A 32 15.66 15.22 -10.83
CA PHE A 32 14.96 14.98 -9.57
C PHE A 32 14.61 13.51 -9.38
N SER A 33 15.00 12.97 -8.21
CA SER A 33 14.51 11.67 -7.77
C SER A 33 12.98 11.72 -7.60
N LEU A 34 12.31 10.58 -7.70
CA LEU A 34 10.86 10.50 -7.46
C LEU A 34 10.47 11.13 -6.11
N ARG A 35 11.32 10.96 -5.09
CA ARG A 35 11.13 11.56 -3.76
C ARG A 35 11.12 13.08 -3.82
N ASP A 36 12.01 13.69 -4.60
CA ASP A 36 12.11 15.14 -4.72
C ASP A 36 10.94 15.72 -5.50
N LYS A 37 10.47 15.02 -6.54
CA LYS A 37 9.25 15.39 -7.27
C LYS A 37 8.03 15.37 -6.32
N ILE A 38 7.85 14.30 -5.56
CA ILE A 38 6.76 14.20 -4.55
C ILE A 38 6.90 15.30 -3.49
N GLY A 39 8.12 15.55 -3.01
CA GLY A 39 8.39 16.64 -2.08
C GLY A 39 7.96 17.99 -2.64
N LYS A 40 8.35 18.30 -3.88
CA LYS A 40 7.99 19.56 -4.54
C LYS A 40 6.47 19.70 -4.74
N TYR A 41 5.79 18.62 -5.11
CA TYR A 41 4.33 18.59 -5.23
C TYR A 41 3.67 18.96 -3.89
N ILE A 42 4.07 18.31 -2.81
CA ILE A 42 3.52 18.54 -1.47
C ILE A 42 3.82 19.96 -0.99
N SER A 43 5.06 20.43 -1.10
CA SER A 43 5.45 21.77 -0.65
C SER A 43 4.74 22.88 -1.45
N SER A 44 4.47 22.64 -2.74
CA SER A 44 3.67 23.58 -3.54
C SER A 44 2.22 23.63 -3.05
N LEU A 45 1.60 22.49 -2.74
CA LEU A 45 0.25 22.44 -2.15
C LEU A 45 0.20 23.11 -0.77
N GLU A 46 1.17 22.85 0.10
CA GLU A 46 1.28 23.51 1.41
C GLU A 46 1.42 25.03 1.26
N THR A 47 2.24 25.48 0.31
CA THR A 47 2.41 26.89 0.01
C THR A 47 1.08 27.49 -0.46
N ILE A 48 0.35 26.84 -1.38
CA ILE A 48 -0.97 27.30 -1.82
C ILE A 48 -1.92 27.44 -0.63
N VAL A 49 -2.04 26.42 0.23
CA VAL A 49 -2.94 26.47 1.41
C VAL A 49 -2.57 27.58 2.37
N THR A 50 -1.28 27.88 2.53
CA THR A 50 -0.80 28.92 3.47
C THR A 50 -0.88 30.32 2.89
N THR A 51 -0.79 30.50 1.58
CA THR A 51 -0.78 31.83 0.93
C THR A 51 -2.12 32.26 0.35
N THR A 52 -3.04 31.34 0.09
CA THR A 52 -4.36 31.65 -0.49
C THR A 52 -5.44 31.74 0.57
N GLU A 53 -6.46 32.59 0.32
CA GLU A 53 -7.63 32.70 1.19
C GLU A 53 -8.44 31.40 1.20
N THR A 54 -9.13 31.13 2.31
CA THR A 54 -9.92 29.90 2.47
C THR A 54 -11.12 29.82 1.52
N THR A 55 -11.55 30.94 0.95
CA THR A 55 -12.61 31.04 -0.07
C THR A 55 -12.12 30.73 -1.48
N ASP A 56 -10.80 30.61 -1.69
CA ASP A 56 -10.22 30.30 -2.99
C ASP A 56 -10.39 28.80 -3.29
N ARG A 57 -10.89 28.48 -4.50
CA ARG A 57 -11.02 27.10 -4.99
C ARG A 57 -9.69 26.35 -5.04
N ARG A 58 -8.58 27.07 -5.20
CA ARG A 58 -7.21 26.52 -5.12
C ARG A 58 -6.89 26.07 -3.70
N HIS A 59 -7.30 26.85 -2.69
CA HIS A 59 -7.12 26.51 -1.28
C HIS A 59 -7.85 25.20 -0.96
N GLU A 60 -9.15 25.13 -1.24
CA GLU A 60 -10.00 23.97 -0.94
C GLU A 60 -9.45 22.71 -1.62
N ARG A 61 -9.07 22.82 -2.89
CA ARG A 61 -8.53 21.69 -3.66
C ARG A 61 -7.16 21.25 -3.13
N ALA A 62 -6.28 22.19 -2.80
CA ALA A 62 -4.96 21.86 -2.26
C ALA A 62 -5.07 21.15 -0.91
N GLN A 63 -5.97 21.61 -0.02
CA GLN A 63 -6.26 20.92 1.23
C GLN A 63 -6.78 19.51 1.01
N GLN A 64 -7.70 19.32 0.05
CA GLN A 64 -8.23 18.01 -0.28
C GLN A 64 -7.12 17.05 -0.75
N LEU A 65 -6.25 17.51 -1.65
CA LEU A 65 -5.14 16.71 -2.19
C LEU A 65 -4.12 16.33 -1.10
N LEU A 66 -3.77 17.26 -0.21
CA LEU A 66 -2.91 16.99 0.95
C LEU A 66 -3.51 15.95 1.89
N LYS A 67 -4.80 16.08 2.22
CA LYS A 67 -5.51 15.12 3.07
C LYS A 67 -5.51 13.73 2.46
N ASN A 68 -5.77 13.62 1.16
CA ASN A 68 -5.75 12.35 0.43
C ASN A 68 -4.36 11.69 0.48
N TYR A 69 -3.30 12.48 0.28
CA TYR A 69 -1.93 11.99 0.36
C TYR A 69 -1.58 11.46 1.77
N ILE A 70 -1.90 12.23 2.82
CA ILE A 70 -1.68 11.83 4.21
C ILE A 70 -2.42 10.52 4.51
N GLN A 71 -3.69 10.43 4.14
CA GLN A 71 -4.50 9.23 4.36
C GLN A 71 -3.92 8.01 3.63
N ALA A 72 -3.53 8.15 2.36
CA ALA A 72 -2.90 7.07 1.61
C ALA A 72 -1.57 6.62 2.26
N SER A 73 -0.75 7.57 2.72
CA SER A 73 0.51 7.26 3.40
C SER A 73 0.31 6.46 4.69
N ILE A 74 -0.71 6.83 5.48
CA ILE A 74 -1.10 6.11 6.70
C ILE A 74 -1.62 4.72 6.37
N MET A 75 -2.44 4.57 5.32
CA MET A 75 -2.95 3.25 4.90
C MET A 75 -1.84 2.32 4.46
N ILE A 76 -0.89 2.79 3.64
CA ILE A 76 0.26 2.00 3.19
C ILE A 76 1.16 1.62 4.37
N PHE A 77 1.38 2.55 5.31
CA PHE A 77 2.11 2.26 6.54
C PHE A 77 1.36 1.20 7.36
N ASN A 78 0.10 1.44 7.71
CA ASN A 78 -0.68 0.49 8.50
C ASN A 78 -0.75 -0.88 7.83
N GLU A 79 -0.91 -0.98 6.51
CA GLU A 79 -0.88 -2.25 5.81
C GLU A 79 0.48 -2.96 5.97
N LYS A 80 1.60 -2.27 5.74
CA LYS A 80 2.94 -2.85 5.85
C LYS A 80 3.33 -3.21 7.28
N TYR A 81 2.87 -2.46 8.27
CA TYR A 81 3.26 -2.64 9.67
C TYR A 81 2.27 -3.52 10.44
N MET A 82 0.96 -3.36 10.24
CA MET A 82 -0.05 -4.21 10.88
C MET A 82 -0.03 -5.63 10.32
N LYS A 83 0.23 -5.86 9.03
CA LYS A 83 0.44 -7.23 8.52
C LYS A 83 1.63 -7.89 9.25
N ARG A 84 2.75 -7.18 9.44
CA ARG A 84 3.92 -7.70 10.16
C ARG A 84 3.64 -8.00 11.65
N ILE A 85 2.84 -7.18 12.32
CA ILE A 85 2.46 -7.40 13.72
C ILE A 85 1.45 -8.56 13.84
N TRP A 86 0.47 -8.65 12.94
CA TRP A 86 -0.53 -9.72 12.95
C TRP A 86 0.08 -11.11 12.67
N TRP A 87 1.06 -11.21 11.76
CA TRP A 87 1.82 -12.45 11.54
C TRP A 87 2.69 -12.85 12.74
N ARG A 88 3.08 -11.89 13.59
CA ARG A 88 3.93 -12.14 14.77
C ARG A 88 3.11 -12.66 15.96
N ASP A 89 1.89 -12.17 16.14
CA ASP A 89 1.02 -12.56 17.27
C ASP A 89 0.02 -13.68 16.95
N LYS A 90 -0.33 -13.90 15.67
CA LYS A 90 -1.28 -14.93 15.22
C LYS A 90 -0.73 -15.80 14.10
N GLY A 91 0.47 -16.35 14.29
CA GLY A 91 1.03 -17.39 13.40
C GLY A 91 0.03 -18.53 13.14
N PRO A 92 0.17 -19.28 12.01
CA PRO A 92 -0.79 -20.30 11.62
C PRO A 92 -1.04 -21.22 12.80
N SER A 93 -2.29 -21.28 13.24
CA SER A 93 -2.69 -22.00 14.44
C SER A 93 -2.06 -23.39 14.41
N LYS A 94 -1.36 -23.77 15.49
CA LYS A 94 -0.75 -25.09 15.72
C LYS A 94 -1.73 -26.27 15.49
N LEU A 95 -3.02 -25.97 15.30
CA LEU A 95 -4.09 -26.89 14.92
C LEU A 95 -3.92 -27.55 13.54
N LEU A 96 -3.23 -26.94 12.56
CA LEU A 96 -3.03 -27.56 11.24
C LEU A 96 -1.91 -28.62 11.20
N VAL A 97 -0.99 -28.60 12.16
CA VAL A 97 0.04 -29.66 12.30
C VAL A 97 -0.52 -30.90 12.99
N SER A 98 -1.56 -30.75 13.83
CA SER A 98 -2.12 -31.87 14.59
C SER A 98 -3.14 -32.72 13.81
N LEU A 99 -3.55 -32.31 12.60
CA LEU A 99 -4.53 -33.06 11.79
C LEU A 99 -3.88 -34.11 10.87
N LYS A 100 -2.54 -34.12 10.74
CA LYS A 100 -1.81 -35.12 9.92
C LYS A 100 -1.30 -36.33 10.71
N SER A 101 -1.52 -36.41 12.03
CA SER A 101 -1.04 -37.51 12.87
C SER A 101 -2.09 -38.53 13.31
N SER A 102 -3.37 -38.35 12.96
CA SER A 102 -4.40 -39.35 13.27
C SER A 102 -4.53 -40.38 12.14
N LYS A 103 -3.69 -41.42 12.20
CA LYS A 103 -3.94 -42.70 11.54
C LYS A 103 -5.20 -43.34 12.16
N PRO A 104 -6.19 -43.78 11.39
CA PRO A 104 -7.14 -44.76 11.89
C PRO A 104 -6.50 -46.16 11.83
N SER A 105 -6.39 -46.79 12.99
CA SER A 105 -6.14 -48.22 13.16
C SER A 105 -7.47 -48.95 13.32
N HIS A 106 -7.73 -49.94 12.47
CA HIS A 106 -8.44 -51.22 12.70
C HIS A 106 -8.43 -51.96 11.35
N GLU A 107 -7.54 -52.92 11.15
CA GLU A 107 -7.63 -54.35 11.50
C GLU A 107 -8.36 -55.22 10.45
N ALA A 108 -7.59 -56.23 10.01
CA ALA A 108 -7.97 -57.59 9.63
C ALA A 108 -8.90 -57.85 8.43
N SER A 109 -8.30 -58.42 7.38
CA SER A 109 -8.84 -59.52 6.57
C SER A 109 -7.66 -60.07 5.77
N GLY A 110 -7.07 -61.22 6.10
CA GLY A 110 -7.71 -62.54 6.01
C GLY A 110 -7.32 -63.15 4.66
N THR A 111 -6.09 -63.67 4.54
CA THR A 111 -5.65 -64.42 3.36
C THR A 111 -5.64 -65.90 3.72
N ASP A 112 -6.76 -66.57 3.44
CA ASP A 112 -6.81 -68.02 3.38
C ASP A 112 -6.67 -68.47 1.92
N ASP A 113 -5.68 -69.33 1.72
CA ASP A 113 -5.62 -70.51 0.85
C ASP A 113 -6.01 -70.42 -0.64
N LEU A 114 -5.10 -70.84 -1.53
CA LEU A 114 -5.08 -72.21 -2.05
C LEU A 114 -4.01 -72.43 -3.15
N LEU A 115 -3.32 -73.56 -3.00
CA LEU A 115 -2.50 -74.26 -3.99
C LEU A 115 -3.28 -74.63 -5.27
N SER A 116 -2.65 -74.53 -6.45
CA SER A 116 -2.68 -75.51 -7.57
C SER A 116 -1.81 -74.97 -8.73
N SER A 117 -0.60 -75.46 -9.00
CA SER A 117 -0.19 -76.65 -9.78
C SER A 117 -0.18 -76.46 -11.31
N SER A 118 0.99 -76.76 -11.90
CA SER A 118 1.29 -77.23 -13.28
C SER A 118 0.92 -76.31 -14.46
N ASP A 119 1.77 -76.04 -15.44
CA ASP A 119 2.62 -76.93 -16.26
C ASP A 119 4.01 -76.34 -16.59
#